data_AF-A0A0X3BPW0-F1
#
_entry.id   AF-A0A0X3BPW0-F1
#
_cell.length_a   1.000
_cell.length_b   1.000
_cell.length_c   1.000
_cell.angle_alpha   90.00
_cell.angle_beta   90.00
_cell.angle_gamma   90.00
#
_symmetry.space_group_name_H-M   'P 1'
#
loop_
_entity.id
_entity.type
_entity.pdbx_description
1 polymer ?
#
loop_
_entity_poly.entity_id
_entity_poly.type
_entity_poly.pdbx_seq_one_letter_code
_entity_poly.pdbx_strand_id
1 'polypeptide(L)'
;MRKILTIATIIGFLGVVSSFTLLAIVEGPLNLSLDVIRSLVFLKLAVAGHLTVFVARTRGPFWSVRPAPALLGAVIVTQTVATLFTVYGFIITPIGWPLAIFVWVYALVWALVITDPIKVYAYRLIDRGSIPFVR
;
A
#
# COMPACT_ATOMS: atom_id res chain seq x y z
N MET A 1 -4.13 6.80 -22.54
CA MET A 1 -4.91 7.16 -21.33
C MET A 1 -5.76 6.01 -20.79
N ARG A 2 -6.60 5.32 -21.60
CA ARG A 2 -7.46 4.21 -21.12
C ARG A 2 -6.72 3.11 -20.33
N LYS A 3 -5.57 2.62 -20.83
CA LYS A 3 -4.73 1.65 -20.11
C LYS A 3 -4.32 2.11 -18.71
N ILE A 4 -3.90 3.37 -18.58
CA ILE A 4 -3.45 3.96 -17.30
C ILE A 4 -4.64 4.07 -16.34
N LEU A 5 -5.80 4.51 -16.82
CA LEU A 5 -7.02 4.60 -16.02
C LEU A 5 -7.44 3.22 -15.51
N THR A 6 -7.46 2.20 -16.38
CA THR A 6 -7.82 0.82 -15.97
C THR A 6 -6.89 0.30 -14.88
N ILE A 7 -5.58 0.48 -15.02
CA ILE A 7 -4.61 0.03 -14.02
C ILE A 7 -4.76 0.82 -12.71
N ALA A 8 -4.95 2.14 -12.78
CA ALA A 8 -5.20 2.98 -11.63
C ALA A 8 -6.46 2.56 -10.87
N THR A 9 -7.55 2.25 -11.58
CA THR A 9 -8.79 1.73 -10.98
C THR A 9 -8.57 0.39 -10.30
N ILE A 10 -7.84 -0.54 -10.92
CA ILE A 10 -7.53 -1.85 -10.33
C ILE A 10 -6.70 -1.68 -9.05
N ILE A 11 -5.61 -0.91 -9.10
CA ILE A 11 -4.74 -0.67 -7.94
C ILE A 11 -5.52 0.04 -6.83
N GLY A 12 -6.33 1.04 -7.17
CA GLY A 12 -7.17 1.76 -6.22
C GLY A 12 -8.18 0.85 -5.53
N PHE A 13 -8.89 0.01 -6.31
CA PHE A 13 -9.84 -0.95 -5.77
C PHE A 13 -9.18 -1.96 -4.83
N LEU A 14 -8.02 -2.51 -5.21
CA LEU A 14 -7.24 -3.39 -4.33
C LEU A 14 -6.83 -2.68 -3.04
N GLY A 15 -6.46 -1.40 -3.12
CA GLY A 15 -6.14 -0.56 -1.96
C GLY A 15 -7.34 -0.36 -1.02
N VAL A 16 -8.55 -0.19 -1.57
CA VAL A 16 -9.79 -0.12 -0.79
C VAL A 16 -10.03 -1.45 -0.07
N VAL A 17 -10.01 -2.58 -0.79
CA VAL A 17 -10.18 -3.91 -0.18
C VAL A 17 -9.16 -4.13 0.93
N SER A 18 -7.88 -3.83 0.70
CA SER A 18 -6.82 -3.88 1.71
C SER A 18 -7.13 -3.00 2.93
N SER A 19 -7.68 -1.79 2.73
CA SER A 19 -8.02 -0.91 3.85
C SER A 19 -9.12 -1.49 4.74
N PHE A 20 -10.20 -1.96 4.12
CA PHE A 20 -11.35 -2.49 4.84
C PHE A 20 -11.06 -3.85 5.48
N THR A 21 -10.23 -4.69 4.85
CA THR A 21 -9.76 -5.93 5.48
C THR A 21 -8.93 -5.64 6.72
N LEU A 22 -8.01 -4.68 6.69
CA LEU A 22 -7.28 -4.27 7.89
C LEU A 22 -8.21 -3.75 8.97
N LEU A 23 -9.15 -2.88 8.59
CA LEU A 23 -10.13 -2.30 9.51
C LEU A 23 -10.94 -3.40 10.22
N ALA A 24 -11.44 -4.38 9.47
CA ALA A 24 -12.18 -5.51 10.02
C ALA A 24 -11.33 -6.36 11.00
N ILE A 25 -10.04 -6.52 10.74
CA ILE A 25 -9.11 -7.24 11.64
C ILE A 25 -8.88 -6.47 12.93
N VAL A 26 -8.70 -5.15 12.86
CA VAL A 26 -8.39 -4.32 14.03
C VAL A 26 -9.61 -4.03 14.90
N GLU A 27 -10.79 -3.89 14.30
CA GLU A 27 -12.07 -3.69 15.02
C GLU A 27 -12.62 -5.00 15.58
N GLY A 28 -12.50 -6.11 14.85
CA GLY A 28 -13.03 -7.40 15.27
C GLY A 28 -12.04 -8.18 16.13
N PRO A 29 -11.21 -9.07 15.55
CA PRO A 29 -10.31 -9.95 16.29
C PRO A 29 -9.38 -9.27 17.29
N LEU A 30 -8.82 -8.10 16.96
CA LEU A 30 -7.90 -7.39 17.85
C LEU A 30 -8.60 -6.44 18.82
N ASN A 31 -9.88 -6.11 18.58
CA ASN A 31 -10.73 -5.25 19.40
C ASN A 31 -10.01 -3.98 19.91
N LEU A 32 -9.32 -3.27 19.02
CA LEU A 32 -8.54 -2.09 19.36
C LEU A 32 -9.44 -0.89 19.63
N SER A 33 -9.01 0.02 20.50
CA SER A 33 -9.74 1.27 20.72
C SER A 33 -9.69 2.17 19.48
N LEU A 34 -10.71 3.01 19.30
CA LEU A 34 -10.84 3.90 18.14
C LEU A 34 -9.61 4.79 17.92
N ASP A 35 -8.99 5.27 19.00
CA ASP A 35 -7.80 6.14 18.91
C ASP A 35 -6.55 5.39 18.45
N VAL A 36 -6.40 4.12 18.85
CA VAL A 36 -5.35 3.23 18.34
C VAL A 36 -5.61 2.91 16.87
N ILE A 37 -6.87 2.63 16.50
CA ILE A 37 -7.26 2.37 15.11
C ILE A 37 -6.93 3.57 14.21
N ARG A 38 -7.25 4.80 14.63
CA ARG A 38 -6.90 6.03 13.88
C ARG A 38 -5.41 6.12 13.60
N SER A 39 -4.58 5.87 14.62
CA SER A 39 -3.13 5.92 14.53
C SER A 39 -2.56 4.79 13.66
N LEU A 40 -3.14 3.59 13.76
CA LEU A 40 -2.80 2.43 12.93
C LEU A 40 -3.16 2.66 11.45
N VAL A 41 -4.33 3.22 11.18
CA VAL A 41 -4.78 3.58 9.83
C VAL A 41 -3.88 4.68 9.24
N PHE A 42 -3.47 5.67 10.03
CA PHE A 42 -2.48 6.66 9.61
C PHE A 42 -1.19 6.00 9.13
N LEU A 43 -0.59 5.12 9.94
CA LEU A 43 0.64 4.42 9.56
C LEU A 43 0.43 3.55 8.32
N LYS A 44 -0.70 2.84 8.24
CA LYS A 44 -1.03 2.02 7.07
C LYS A 44 -1.11 2.86 5.80
N LEU A 45 -1.78 4.01 5.84
CA LEU A 45 -1.92 4.88 4.68
C LEU A 45 -0.58 5.47 4.25
N ALA A 46 0.27 5.85 5.22
CA ALA A 46 1.62 6.31 4.96
C ALA A 46 2.46 5.24 4.25
N VAL A 47 2.52 4.03 4.80
CA VAL A 47 3.33 2.92 4.24
C VAL A 47 2.78 2.46 2.90
N ALA A 48 1.49 2.12 2.85
CA ALA A 48 0.87 1.59 1.64
C ALA A 48 0.93 2.60 0.48
N GLY A 49 0.69 3.89 0.75
CA GLY A 49 0.73 4.93 -0.28
C GLY A 49 2.11 5.04 -0.95
N HIS A 50 3.20 5.02 -0.17
CA HIS A 50 4.54 5.07 -0.73
C HIS A 50 4.95 3.76 -1.42
N LEU A 51 4.50 2.60 -0.91
CA LEU A 51 4.67 1.33 -1.61
C LEU A 51 3.96 1.33 -2.97
N THR A 52 2.76 1.93 -3.07
CA THR A 52 2.05 2.06 -4.35
C THR A 52 2.84 2.87 -5.37
N VAL A 53 3.60 3.90 -4.96
CA VAL A 53 4.49 4.64 -5.89
C VAL A 53 5.50 3.71 -6.54
N PHE A 54 6.11 2.79 -5.78
CA PHE A 54 7.03 1.80 -6.35
C PHE A 54 6.34 0.81 -7.28
N VAL A 55 5.17 0.30 -6.88
CA VAL A 55 4.37 -0.65 -7.68
C VAL A 55 3.91 -0.01 -9.00
N ALA A 56 3.47 1.24 -8.97
CA ALA A 56 2.93 1.94 -10.14
C ALA A 56 4.01 2.40 -11.14
N ARG A 57 5.27 2.53 -10.70
CA ARG A 57 6.38 3.02 -11.53
C ARG A 57 6.73 2.09 -12.69
N THR A 58 6.50 0.79 -12.55
CA THR A 58 6.88 -0.22 -13.54
C THR A 58 5.67 -1.01 -14.06
N ARG A 59 5.73 -1.42 -15.33
CA ARG A 59 4.72 -2.34 -15.91
C ARG A 59 4.94 -3.79 -15.51
N GLY A 60 6.20 -4.20 -15.40
CA GLY A 60 6.60 -5.50 -14.84
C GLY A 60 6.58 -5.49 -13.32
N PRO A 61 7.16 -6.51 -12.67
CA PRO A 61 7.30 -6.52 -11.22
C PRO A 61 7.99 -5.25 -10.72
N PHE A 62 7.66 -4.76 -9.53
CA PHE A 62 8.17 -3.46 -9.06
C PHE A 62 9.72 -3.40 -8.99
N TRP A 63 10.37 -4.54 -8.74
CA TRP A 63 11.84 -4.70 -8.70
C TRP A 63 12.52 -4.83 -10.07
N SER A 64 11.76 -4.90 -11.17
CA SER A 64 12.33 -5.04 -12.53
C SER A 64 13.20 -3.86 -12.95
N VAL A 65 12.91 -2.68 -12.41
CA VAL A 65 13.70 -1.46 -12.59
C VAL A 65 14.09 -1.00 -11.20
N ARG A 66 15.32 -0.51 -11.00
CA ARG A 66 15.74 0.04 -9.70
C ARG A 66 15.20 1.47 -9.50
N PRO A 67 14.65 1.82 -8.31
CA PRO A 67 14.22 3.18 -8.03
C PRO A 67 15.40 4.14 -8.05
N ALA A 68 15.14 5.40 -8.41
CA ALA A 68 16.15 6.44 -8.27
C ALA A 68 16.55 6.55 -6.78
N PRO A 69 17.85 6.67 -6.44
CA PRO A 69 18.30 6.74 -5.05
C PRO A 69 17.60 7.84 -4.24
N ALA A 70 17.32 8.98 -4.87
CA ALA A 70 16.59 10.08 -4.24
C ALA A 70 15.16 9.69 -3.84
N LEU A 71 14.43 8.97 -4.70
CA LEU A 71 13.09 8.47 -4.38
C LEU A 71 13.15 7.48 -3.22
N LEU A 72 14.06 6.52 -3.28
CA LEU A 72 14.20 5.50 -2.24
C LEU A 72 14.57 6.13 -0.89
N GLY A 73 15.53 7.05 -0.89
CA GLY A 73 15.94 7.79 0.31
C GLY A 73 14.79 8.60 0.90
N ALA A 74 14.02 9.32 0.07
CA ALA A 74 12.86 10.07 0.52
C ALA A 74 11.82 9.15 1.19
N VAL A 75 11.49 8.01 0.58
CA VAL A 75 10.55 7.05 1.20
C VAL A 75 11.08 6.50 2.51
N ILE A 76 12.34 6.10 2.58
CA ILE A 76 12.92 5.57 3.82
C ILE A 76 12.79 6.61 4.93
N VAL A 77 13.20 7.86 4.68
CA VAL A 77 13.13 8.93 5.68
C VAL A 77 11.69 9.19 6.12
N THR A 78 10.76 9.38 5.17
CA THR A 78 9.36 9.70 5.53
C THR A 78 8.69 8.55 6.27
N GLN A 79 8.97 7.30 5.89
CA GLN A 79 8.39 6.13 6.54
C GLN A 79 8.99 5.87 7.91
N THR A 80 10.30 6.09 8.09
CA THR A 80 10.92 6.05 9.42
C THR A 80 10.27 7.09 10.33
N VAL A 81 10.14 8.34 9.88
CA VAL A 81 9.50 9.41 10.66
C VAL A 81 8.05 9.04 11.01
N ALA A 82 7.23 8.64 10.03
CA ALA A 82 5.84 8.24 10.27
C ALA A 82 5.73 7.07 11.25
N THR A 83 6.63 6.08 11.15
CA THR A 83 6.67 4.93 12.06
C THR A 83 7.01 5.38 13.48
N LEU A 84 8.04 6.20 13.67
CA LEU A 84 8.43 6.68 15.00
C LEU A 84 7.33 7.55 15.63
N PHE A 85 6.70 8.43 14.83
CA PHE A 85 5.55 9.24 15.28
C PHE A 85 4.42 8.36 15.81
N THR A 86 4.10 7.27 15.11
CA THR A 86 2.99 6.37 15.47
C THR A 86 3.36 5.43 16.62
N VAL A 87 4.60 4.95 16.66
CA VAL A 87 5.08 4.04 17.71
C VAL A 87 5.17 4.76 19.06
N TYR A 88 5.75 5.96 19.08
CA TYR A 88 5.98 6.73 20.31
C TYR A 88 4.83 7.69 20.66
N GLY A 89 3.87 7.89 19.75
CA GLY A 89 2.68 8.69 20.01
C GLY A 89 2.94 10.20 20.01
N PHE A 90 3.72 10.69 19.04
CA PHE A 90 3.90 12.13 18.88
C PHE A 90 2.63 12.72 18.25
N ILE A 91 1.82 13.45 19.06
CA ILE A 91 0.54 14.08 18.68
C ILE A 91 -0.63 13.09 18.48
N ILE A 92 -0.34 11.81 18.27
CA ILE A 92 -1.33 10.73 18.09
C ILE A 92 -1.19 9.65 19.16
N THR A 93 -2.18 8.77 19.29
CA THR A 93 -2.14 7.69 20.27
C THR A 93 -1.05 6.68 19.91
N PRO A 94 -0.14 6.35 20.84
CA PRO A 94 0.94 5.40 20.57
C PRO A 94 0.37 3.99 20.32
N ILE A 95 0.83 3.35 19.25
CA ILE A 95 0.44 1.96 18.93
C ILE A 95 1.51 0.93 19.33
N GLY A 96 2.73 1.38 19.61
CA GLY A 96 3.87 0.52 19.91
C GLY A 96 4.42 -0.28 18.70
N TRP A 97 5.58 -0.90 18.91
CA TRP A 97 6.26 -1.68 17.87
C TRP A 97 5.49 -2.89 17.34
N PRO A 98 4.78 -3.70 18.16
CA PRO A 98 4.08 -4.89 17.66
C PRO A 98 3.04 -4.54 16.59
N LEU A 99 2.21 -3.53 16.84
CA LEU A 99 1.20 -3.08 15.88
C LEU A 99 1.83 -2.37 14.68
N ALA A 100 2.91 -1.61 14.87
CA ALA A 100 3.63 -1.01 13.75
C ALA A 100 4.23 -2.06 12.80
N ILE A 101 4.88 -3.10 13.34
CA ILE A 101 5.41 -4.22 12.55
C ILE A 101 4.28 -4.95 11.84
N PHE A 102 3.16 -5.20 12.51
CA PHE A 102 1.98 -5.79 11.92
C PHE A 102 1.49 -4.99 10.70
N VAL A 103 1.36 -3.67 10.82
CA VAL A 103 0.97 -2.77 9.70
C VAL A 103 1.97 -2.85 8.55
N TRP A 104 3.27 -2.83 8.84
CA TRP A 104 4.32 -2.93 7.83
C TRP A 104 4.27 -4.24 7.06
N VAL A 105 4.20 -5.37 7.78
CA VAL A 105 4.08 -6.71 7.16
C VAL A 105 2.82 -6.78 6.32
N TYR A 106 1.69 -6.31 6.86
CA TYR A 106 0.42 -6.26 6.14
C TYR A 106 0.54 -5.46 4.84
N ALA A 107 1.06 -4.23 4.90
CA ALA A 107 1.21 -3.36 3.74
C ALA A 107 2.17 -3.94 2.69
N LEU A 108 3.28 -4.55 3.13
CA LEU A 108 4.24 -5.22 2.25
C LEU A 108 3.61 -6.44 1.56
N VAL A 109 2.89 -7.30 2.30
CA VAL A 109 2.20 -8.45 1.70
C VAL A 109 1.18 -7.99 0.66
N TRP A 110 0.35 -7.00 0.99
CA TRP A 110 -0.64 -6.46 0.05
C TRP A 110 -0.01 -5.82 -1.18
N ALA A 111 1.09 -5.07 -1.02
CA ALA A 111 1.76 -4.44 -2.14
C ALA A 111 2.47 -5.46 -3.03
N LEU A 112 3.26 -6.37 -2.45
CA LEU A 112 4.21 -7.21 -3.17
C LEU A 112 3.61 -8.55 -3.63
N VAL A 113 2.73 -9.15 -2.84
CA VAL A 113 2.18 -10.49 -3.10
C VAL A 113 0.84 -10.41 -3.82
N ILE A 114 0.09 -9.32 -3.62
CA ILE A 114 -1.27 -9.17 -4.19
C ILE A 114 -1.28 -8.12 -5.30
N THR A 115 -0.94 -6.87 -4.97
CA THR A 115 -1.13 -5.73 -5.89
C THR A 115 -0.18 -5.81 -7.08
N ASP A 116 1.11 -6.07 -6.85
CA ASP A 116 2.11 -6.12 -7.92
C ASP A 116 1.83 -7.26 -8.94
N PRO A 117 1.53 -8.51 -8.52
CA PRO A 117 1.18 -9.57 -9.47
C PRO A 117 -0.12 -9.31 -10.23
N ILE A 118 -1.16 -8.80 -9.56
CA ILE A 118 -2.44 -8.47 -10.23
C ILE A 118 -2.22 -7.37 -11.27
N LYS A 119 -1.45 -6.33 -10.95
CA LYS A 119 -1.07 -5.27 -11.89
C LYS A 119 -0.35 -5.85 -13.10
N VAL A 120 0.67 -6.69 -12.89
CA VAL A 120 1.44 -7.31 -13.99
C VAL A 120 0.53 -8.17 -14.87
N TYR A 121 -0.37 -8.94 -14.27
CA TYR A 121 -1.34 -9.75 -15.01
C TYR A 121 -2.32 -8.89 -15.81
N ALA A 122 -2.84 -7.82 -15.22
CA ALA A 122 -3.71 -6.87 -15.90
C ALA A 122 -3.02 -6.22 -17.11
N TYR A 123 -1.75 -5.83 -17.00
CA TYR A 123 -0.97 -5.35 -18.13
C TYR A 123 -0.87 -6.39 -19.25
N ARG A 124 -0.61 -7.65 -18.92
CA ARG A 124 -0.54 -8.74 -19.93
C ARG A 124 -1.86 -8.95 -20.66
N LEU A 125 -2.99 -8.88 -19.97
CA LEU A 125 -4.32 -9.00 -20.60
C LEU A 125 -4.64 -7.82 -21.53
N ILE A 126 -4.31 -6.61 -21.09
CA ILE A 126 -4.46 -5.39 -21.88
C ILE A 126 -3.61 -5.46 -23.16
N ASP A 127 -2.37 -5.94 -23.06
CA ASP A 127 -1.44 -5.99 -24.20
C ASP A 127 -1.75 -7.15 -25.17
N ARG A 128 -2.42 -8.21 -24.71
CA ARG A 128 -2.94 -9.29 -25.56
C ARG A 128 -4.24 -8.93 -26.30
N GLY A 129 -4.79 -7.73 -26.11
CA GLY A 129 -6.05 -7.30 -26.72
C GLY A 129 -7.31 -7.95 -26.11
N SER A 130 -7.18 -8.61 -24.95
CA SER A 130 -8.26 -9.33 -24.27
C SER A 130 -9.28 -8.40 -23.61
N ILE A 131 -8.93 -7.13 -23.41
CA ILE A 131 -9.83 -6.10 -22.90
C ILE A 131 -10.23 -5.21 -24.09
N PRO A 132 -11.43 -5.39 -24.68
CA PRO A 132 -11.89 -4.56 -25.78
C PRO A 132 -12.11 -3.14 -25.25
N PHE A 133 -11.31 -2.18 -25.74
CA PHE A 133 -11.61 -0.78 -25.56
C PHE A 133 -12.73 -0.43 -26.55
N VAL A 134 -13.97 -0.34 -26.07
CA VAL A 134 -15.09 0.18 -26.88
C VAL A 134 -14.68 1.56 -27.40
N ARG A 135 -14.65 1.70 -28.74
CA ARG A 135 -14.16 2.90 -29.43
C ARG A 135 -14.90 4.14 -28.93
#